data_AF-Q9VXT0-F1
#
_entry.id   AF-Q9VXT0-F1
#
_cell.length_a   1.000
_cell.length_b   1.000
_cell.length_c   1.000
_cell.angle_alpha   90.00
_cell.angle_beta   90.00
_cell.angle_gamma   90.00
#
_symmetry.space_group_name_H-M   'P 1'
#
loop_
_entity.id
_entity.type
_entity.pdbx_description
1 polymer ?
#
loop_
_entity_poly.entity_id
_entity_poly.type
_entity_poly.pdbx_seq_one_letter_code
_entity_poly.pdbx_strand_id
1 'polypeptide(L)'
;MDCNPRLQVGQQLFEFFTKPEKPDESGGDVAAPLLLKKFGKLIRYNNDDLTEQGDLTLAAIPRYWQKYLKSQGLKLRIDGDELLPSPVDRLELMEHSRKWRFPLAEITVLNKERYSLRFQRHPIIAHVLNSVLTLRGDYGRSANNNQSRTICLQLQAVVGAVDGGQDLRHYRLQQLYKILLRLVDYSSWRLVEPNDRQKDTICVTVELEKCCNGKQPVEHVCLTCGPVLEPINKGASSLTVDEYLKLRCQHMELMATQRSGMCPVPMSSLDTLTKRLAAAAVIVDLFVVRHSSAVSVVRNGVGICKGASYILYNSARLEALLRKFNYEVNNCAYEKLPLLDEIDLSVLEDDVDWELIYGYLLTFPELMESIMDQLDQGHCGLHLLVHYVENLAAAFSRFYYHKKVLLQKRDELMPILYARIYLIKAVRQVLNTALAVLGIEPVDYV
;
A
#
# COMPACT_ATOMS: atom_id res chain seq x y z
N MET A 1 16.80 -5.71 8.99
CA MET A 1 16.25 -5.04 7.80
C MET A 1 16.32 -3.55 8.04
N ASP A 2 16.65 -2.79 6.98
CA ASP A 2 16.59 -1.32 6.99
C ASP A 2 15.27 -0.89 7.63
N CYS A 3 15.36 -0.16 8.74
CA CYS A 3 14.18 0.50 9.31
C CYS A 3 13.45 1.23 8.20
N ASN A 4 12.11 1.14 8.16
CA ASN A 4 11.28 1.93 7.26
C ASN A 4 11.82 3.38 7.25
N PRO A 5 12.34 3.88 6.11
CA PRO A 5 13.01 5.18 6.07
C PRO A 5 12.14 6.34 6.56
N ARG A 6 10.81 6.24 6.47
CA ARG A 6 9.89 7.23 7.06
C ARG A 6 9.87 7.15 8.59
N LEU A 7 9.88 5.94 9.18
CA LEU A 7 10.02 5.81 10.63
C LEU A 7 11.35 6.38 11.13
N GLN A 8 12.43 6.23 10.35
CA GLN A 8 13.73 6.79 10.68
C GLN A 8 13.69 8.32 10.77
N VAL A 9 13.02 9.01 9.83
CA VAL A 9 12.84 10.48 9.91
C VAL A 9 12.07 10.87 11.18
N GLY A 10 11.03 10.10 11.53
CA GLY A 10 10.31 10.29 12.78
C GLY A 10 11.24 10.24 14.00
N GLN A 11 12.07 9.20 14.10
CA GLN A 11 13.06 9.05 15.17
C GLN A 11 14.06 10.22 15.19
N GLN A 12 14.59 10.60 14.04
CA GLN A 12 15.56 11.70 13.90
C GLN A 12 14.98 13.04 14.35
N LEU A 13 13.72 13.31 14.03
CA LEU A 13 13.00 14.49 14.55
C LEU A 13 12.87 14.43 16.08
N PHE A 14 12.50 13.28 16.64
CA PHE A 14 12.44 13.12 18.09
C PHE A 14 13.79 13.34 18.78
N GLU A 15 14.87 12.76 18.25
CA GLU A 15 16.22 12.92 18.78
C GLU A 15 16.70 14.37 18.73
N PHE A 16 16.36 15.11 17.67
CA PHE A 16 16.65 16.53 17.56
C PHE A 16 15.96 17.33 18.67
N PHE A 17 14.66 17.11 18.92
CA PHE A 17 13.91 17.92 19.88
C PHE A 17 14.07 17.50 21.34
N THR A 18 14.60 16.32 21.63
CA THR A 18 14.56 15.73 22.97
C THR A 18 15.93 15.49 23.58
N LYS A 19 15.98 15.51 24.91
CA LYS A 19 17.13 15.14 25.75
C LYS A 19 16.66 14.29 26.94
N PRO A 20 17.50 13.41 27.51
CA PRO A 20 17.14 12.65 28.71
C PRO A 20 16.81 13.58 29.89
N GLU A 21 15.82 13.21 30.70
CA GLU A 21 15.33 14.06 31.81
C GLU A 21 16.37 14.20 32.93
N LYS A 22 17.07 13.10 33.26
CA LYS A 22 18.20 13.02 34.20
C LYS A 22 19.48 12.58 33.47
N PRO A 23 20.63 13.27 33.64
CA PRO A 23 21.86 12.91 32.93
C PRO A 23 22.55 11.60 33.38
N ASP A 24 22.40 11.15 34.63
CA ASP A 24 23.40 10.24 35.26
C ASP A 24 22.90 8.92 35.91
N GLU A 25 21.77 8.31 35.50
CA GLU A 25 21.34 7.01 36.09
C GLU A 25 21.07 5.85 35.10
N SER A 26 21.37 5.98 33.80
CA SER A 26 21.30 4.84 32.87
C SER A 26 22.66 4.54 32.26
N GLY A 27 23.55 4.00 33.10
CA GLY A 27 24.62 3.14 32.62
C GLY A 27 24.00 1.85 32.06
N GLY A 28 24.24 1.58 30.78
CA GLY A 28 24.00 0.26 30.18
C GLY A 28 22.54 -0.16 30.11
N ASP A 29 21.76 0.46 29.25
CA ASP A 29 20.87 -0.29 28.35
C ASP A 29 20.46 0.64 27.21
N VAL A 30 20.64 0.17 25.98
CA VAL A 30 20.18 0.84 24.76
C VAL A 30 18.71 1.15 24.97
N ALA A 31 18.36 2.45 25.09
CA ALA A 31 16.99 2.88 25.25
C ALA A 31 16.12 2.12 24.22
N ALA A 32 15.17 1.34 24.72
CA ALA A 32 14.31 0.54 23.87
C ALA A 32 13.76 1.42 22.74
N PRO A 33 13.81 0.98 21.47
CA PRO A 33 13.38 1.83 20.36
C PRO A 33 11.97 2.33 20.63
N LEU A 34 11.82 3.66 20.67
CA LEU A 34 10.56 4.35 20.92
C LEU A 34 9.46 3.66 20.11
N LEU A 35 8.39 3.19 20.77
CA LEU A 35 7.24 2.58 20.11
C LEU A 35 6.54 3.65 19.24
N LEU A 36 7.01 3.82 18.01
CA LEU A 36 6.70 4.91 17.10
C LEU A 36 5.22 5.02 16.70
N LYS A 37 4.44 3.94 16.87
CA LYS A 37 3.05 3.86 16.40
C LYS A 37 2.12 4.94 16.99
N LYS A 38 2.51 5.63 18.05
CA LYS A 38 1.70 6.69 18.69
C LYS A 38 2.04 8.12 18.24
N PHE A 39 2.93 8.32 17.26
CA PHE A 39 3.34 9.65 16.82
C PHE A 39 2.35 10.43 15.98
N GLY A 40 1.28 9.82 15.44
CA GLY A 40 0.38 10.47 14.48
C GLY A 40 -0.22 11.82 14.92
N LYS A 41 -0.25 12.12 16.22
CA LYS A 41 -0.68 13.44 16.74
C LYS A 41 0.40 14.51 16.65
N LEU A 42 1.67 14.14 16.77
CA LEU A 42 2.84 15.04 16.77
C LEU A 42 3.47 15.15 15.39
N ILE A 43 3.62 14.03 14.69
CA ILE A 43 4.20 13.91 13.36
C ILE A 43 3.15 13.23 12.48
N ARG A 44 2.70 13.92 11.43
CA ARG A 44 1.75 13.38 10.45
C ARG A 44 2.34 13.47 9.06
N TYR A 45 2.53 12.32 8.43
CA TYR A 45 2.84 12.22 7.01
C TYR A 45 1.57 12.49 6.21
N ASN A 46 1.65 13.40 5.24
CA ASN A 46 0.53 13.74 4.38
C ASN A 46 0.65 12.92 3.08
N ASN A 47 -0.48 12.50 2.52
CA ASN A 47 -0.53 11.83 1.21
C ASN A 47 -1.34 12.62 0.18
N ASP A 48 -2.10 13.61 0.64
CA ASP A 48 -2.99 14.45 -0.17
C ASP A 48 -2.59 15.92 0.01
N ASP A 49 -2.91 16.75 -0.99
CA ASP A 49 -2.66 18.20 -0.98
C ASP A 49 -1.22 18.56 -0.57
N LEU A 50 -0.24 17.79 -1.05
CA LEU A 50 1.18 17.93 -0.71
C LEU A 50 1.70 19.35 -1.00
N THR A 51 1.14 20.00 -2.02
CA THR A 51 1.46 21.40 -2.38
C THR A 51 1.03 22.39 -1.30
N GLU A 52 -0.05 22.13 -0.55
CA GLU A 52 -0.54 23.01 0.52
C GLU A 52 -0.05 22.58 1.90
N GLN A 53 -0.09 21.28 2.21
CA GLN A 53 0.22 20.74 3.54
C GLN A 53 1.71 20.43 3.73
N GLY A 54 2.48 20.33 2.65
CA GLY A 54 3.84 19.77 2.63
C GLY A 54 3.83 18.25 2.79
N ASP A 55 5.02 17.65 2.85
CA ASP A 55 5.17 16.19 2.93
C ASP A 55 4.86 15.67 4.33
N LEU A 56 5.24 16.46 5.34
CA LEU A 56 5.11 16.14 6.75
C LEU A 56 4.58 17.35 7.52
N THR A 57 3.65 17.14 8.45
CA THR A 57 3.28 18.15 9.45
C THR A 57 3.78 17.80 10.84
N LEU A 58 4.29 18.81 11.53
CA LEU A 58 4.88 18.72 12.85
C LEU A 58 4.12 19.61 13.84
N ALA A 59 3.73 19.08 14.99
CA ALA A 59 3.09 19.87 16.05
C ALA A 59 4.05 20.95 16.59
N ALA A 60 3.64 22.21 16.49
CA ALA A 60 4.45 23.35 16.91
C ALA A 60 4.44 23.60 18.42
N ILE A 61 3.37 23.18 19.12
CA ILE A 61 3.17 23.46 20.55
C ILE A 61 3.90 22.43 21.43
N PRO A 62 4.91 22.82 22.23
CA PRO A 62 5.68 21.95 23.13
C PRO A 62 4.84 21.15 24.13
N ARG A 63 3.70 21.69 24.57
CA ARG A 63 2.78 21.01 25.51
C ARG A 63 2.29 19.66 24.99
N TYR A 64 2.07 19.53 23.68
CA TYR A 64 1.64 18.28 23.07
C TYR A 64 2.75 17.22 23.13
N TRP A 65 4.00 17.64 22.98
CA TRP A 65 5.17 16.78 23.07
C TRP A 65 5.43 16.35 24.52
N GLN A 66 5.39 17.27 25.48
CA GLN A 66 5.68 16.97 26.89
C GLN A 66 4.78 15.87 27.45
N LYS A 67 3.48 15.86 27.09
CA LYS A 67 2.56 14.79 27.49
C LYS A 67 3.02 13.40 27.04
N TYR A 68 3.64 13.32 25.86
CA TYR A 68 4.17 12.09 25.30
C TYR A 68 5.52 11.71 25.93
N LEU A 69 6.44 12.68 26.01
CA LEU A 69 7.82 12.47 26.44
C LEU A 69 7.97 12.06 27.91
N LYS A 70 7.10 12.55 28.80
CA LYS A 70 7.09 12.14 30.21
C LYS A 70 6.94 10.63 30.40
N SER A 71 6.21 9.95 29.51
CA SER A 71 6.06 8.50 29.57
C SER A 71 7.32 7.71 29.17
N GLN A 72 8.32 8.40 28.64
CA GLN A 72 9.56 7.84 28.09
C GLN A 72 10.83 8.33 28.83
N GLY A 73 10.69 9.12 29.91
CA GLY A 73 11.84 9.69 30.63
C GLY A 73 12.62 10.75 29.83
N LEU A 74 11.97 11.39 28.86
CA LEU A 74 12.56 12.42 28.00
C LEU A 74 11.97 13.80 28.31
N LYS A 75 12.77 14.85 28.06
CA LYS A 75 12.32 16.25 28.06
C LYS A 75 12.67 16.93 26.75
N LEU A 76 11.96 18.02 26.42
CA LEU A 76 12.32 18.84 25.27
C LEU A 76 13.63 19.58 25.52
N ARG A 77 14.39 19.83 24.46
CA ARG A 77 15.60 20.67 24.53
C ARG A 77 15.28 22.13 24.77
N ILE A 78 14.16 22.59 24.20
CA ILE A 78 13.69 23.97 24.21
C ILE A 78 12.68 24.17 25.35
N ASP A 79 12.88 25.24 26.11
CA ASP A 79 11.96 25.73 27.14
C ASP A 79 11.23 26.97 26.58
N GLY A 80 10.10 26.74 25.90
CA GLY A 80 9.32 27.79 25.25
C GLY A 80 7.90 27.36 24.88
N ASP A 81 7.12 28.27 24.30
CA ASP A 81 5.74 28.02 23.85
C ASP A 81 5.66 27.49 22.41
N GLU A 82 6.76 27.55 21.66
CA GLU A 82 6.89 27.04 20.29
C GLU A 82 8.13 26.16 20.16
N LEU A 83 8.05 25.14 19.29
CA LEU A 83 9.13 24.18 19.06
C LEU A 83 10.23 24.73 18.14
N LEU A 84 9.90 25.64 17.22
CA LEU A 84 10.84 26.32 16.32
C LEU A 84 10.48 27.83 16.24
N PRO A 85 10.73 28.58 17.33
CA PRO A 85 10.23 29.95 17.50
C PRO A 85 10.79 30.95 16.49
N SER A 86 12.03 30.78 16.05
CA SER A 86 12.69 31.67 15.10
C SER A 86 12.97 30.99 13.75
N PRO A 87 13.16 31.79 12.67
CA PRO A 87 13.70 31.28 11.42
C PRO A 87 15.06 30.57 11.58
N VAL A 88 15.87 30.97 12.57
CA VAL A 88 17.18 30.37 12.84
C VAL A 88 17.02 28.93 13.33
N ASP A 89 16.06 28.65 14.20
CA ASP A 89 15.80 27.29 14.70
C ASP A 89 15.36 26.35 13.57
N ARG A 90 14.56 26.88 12.62
CA ARG A 90 14.16 26.13 11.42
C ARG A 90 15.38 25.83 10.53
N LEU A 91 16.27 26.80 10.33
CA LEU A 91 17.50 26.59 9.57
C LEU A 91 18.44 25.60 10.27
N GLU A 92 18.51 25.60 11.60
CA GLU A 92 19.31 24.62 12.36
C GLU A 92 18.79 23.19 12.16
N LEU A 93 17.46 23.00 12.21
CA LEU A 93 16.87 21.69 11.92
C LEU A 93 17.13 21.26 10.46
N MET A 94 17.01 22.19 9.51
CA MET A 94 17.33 21.91 8.10
C MET A 94 18.80 21.53 7.91
N GLU A 95 19.73 22.26 8.55
CA GLU A 95 21.16 21.94 8.51
C GLU A 95 21.46 20.58 9.13
N HIS A 96 20.85 20.28 10.28
CA HIS A 96 20.96 18.98 10.93
C HIS A 96 20.43 17.85 10.04
N SER A 97 19.34 18.11 9.31
CA SER A 97 18.72 17.13 8.42
C SER A 97 19.56 16.76 7.20
N ARG A 98 20.58 17.54 6.83
CA ARG A 98 21.48 17.21 5.70
C ARG A 98 22.23 15.89 5.90
N LYS A 99 22.40 15.45 7.15
CA LYS A 99 23.03 14.16 7.49
C LYS A 99 22.05 12.98 7.40
N TRP A 100 20.75 13.26 7.25
CA TRP A 100 19.73 12.24 7.21
C TRP A 100 19.67 11.61 5.82
N ARG A 101 19.17 10.37 5.75
CA ARG A 101 18.90 9.71 4.47
C ARG A 101 17.93 10.55 3.62
N PHE A 102 16.95 11.19 4.26
CA PHE A 102 15.95 12.08 3.65
C PHE A 102 16.05 13.48 4.26
N PRO A 103 16.86 14.38 3.67
CA PRO A 103 17.00 15.74 4.14
C PRO A 103 15.75 16.59 3.93
N LEU A 104 15.59 17.63 4.75
CA LEU A 104 14.55 18.63 4.61
C LEU A 104 14.99 19.73 3.63
N ALA A 105 14.07 20.13 2.74
CA ALA A 105 14.24 21.24 1.81
C ALA A 105 13.65 22.54 2.35
N GLU A 106 12.54 22.47 3.09
CA GLU A 106 11.81 23.65 3.55
C GLU A 106 11.02 23.36 4.83
N ILE A 107 10.90 24.36 5.70
CA ILE A 107 10.04 24.35 6.88
C ILE A 107 9.22 25.65 6.92
N THR A 108 7.90 25.54 6.79
CA THR A 108 6.97 26.67 6.83
C THR A 108 6.00 26.54 8.01
N VAL A 109 5.42 27.67 8.43
CA VAL A 109 4.35 27.67 9.44
C VAL A 109 3.02 27.50 8.71
N LEU A 110 2.34 26.36 8.91
CA LEU A 110 1.07 26.08 8.24
C LEU A 110 -0.09 26.79 8.96
N ASN A 111 -0.08 26.73 10.29
CA ASN A 111 -0.94 27.47 11.19
C ASN A 111 -0.19 27.64 12.53
N LYS A 112 -0.68 28.48 13.46
CA LYS A 112 -0.03 28.71 14.76
C LYS A 112 0.20 27.44 15.60
N GLU A 113 -0.31 26.29 15.18
CA GLU A 113 -0.21 25.01 15.89
C GLU A 113 0.69 23.99 15.20
N ARG A 114 1.07 24.18 13.93
CA ARG A 114 1.84 23.20 13.13
C ARG A 114 2.81 23.82 12.14
N TYR A 115 3.95 23.15 11.99
CA TYR A 115 4.89 23.37 10.89
C TYR A 115 4.63 22.39 9.75
N SER A 116 4.77 22.86 8.53
CA SER A 116 4.82 22.06 7.31
C SER A 116 6.28 21.87 6.90
N LEU A 117 6.68 20.62 6.69
CA LEU A 117 8.02 20.21 6.34
C LEU A 117 7.98 19.58 4.94
N ARG A 118 8.93 19.97 4.09
CA ARG A 118 9.15 19.39 2.77
C ARG A 118 10.51 18.73 2.71
N PHE A 119 10.58 17.58 2.06
CA PHE A 119 11.83 16.89 1.81
C PHE A 119 12.54 17.40 0.57
N GLN A 120 13.85 17.23 0.52
CA GLN A 120 14.54 17.17 -0.76
C GLN A 120 14.03 15.92 -1.50
N ARG A 121 13.40 16.13 -2.66
CA ARG A 121 12.72 15.06 -3.40
C ARG A 121 13.72 14.09 -4.01
N HIS A 122 14.78 14.56 -4.64
CA HIS A 122 15.78 13.72 -5.33
C HIS A 122 16.31 12.51 -4.50
N PRO A 123 16.81 12.65 -3.25
CA PRO A 123 17.26 11.49 -2.46
C PRO A 123 16.18 10.43 -2.24
N ILE A 124 14.93 10.84 -2.05
CA ILE A 124 13.79 9.93 -1.86
C ILE A 124 13.44 9.25 -3.18
N ILE A 125 13.37 10.00 -4.28
CA ILE A 125 13.11 9.46 -5.62
C ILE A 125 14.13 8.37 -5.96
N ALA A 126 15.43 8.69 -5.82
CA ALA A 126 16.51 7.75 -6.10
C ALA A 126 16.41 6.49 -5.22
N HIS A 127 16.16 6.66 -3.92
CA HIS A 127 15.99 5.54 -3.01
C HIS A 127 14.81 4.64 -3.41
N VAL A 128 13.63 5.22 -3.61
CA VAL A 128 12.39 4.49 -3.90
C VAL A 128 12.51 3.71 -5.21
N LEU A 129 12.93 4.38 -6.29
CA LEU A 129 13.08 3.72 -7.59
C LEU A 129 14.11 2.59 -7.52
N ASN A 130 15.28 2.85 -6.91
CA ASN A 130 16.31 1.83 -6.77
C ASN A 130 15.81 0.62 -5.94
N SER A 131 15.14 0.85 -4.82
CA SER A 131 14.63 -0.20 -3.96
C SER A 131 13.54 -1.02 -4.63
N VAL A 132 12.55 -0.38 -5.28
CA VAL A 132 11.47 -1.09 -5.98
C VAL A 132 12.01 -1.94 -7.12
N LEU A 133 12.91 -1.40 -7.93
CA LEU A 133 13.41 -2.08 -9.13
C LEU A 133 14.45 -3.16 -8.83
N THR A 134 15.20 -3.01 -7.74
CA THR A 134 16.16 -4.02 -7.28
C THR A 134 15.47 -5.17 -6.55
N LEU A 135 14.58 -4.87 -5.60
CA LEU A 135 13.89 -5.88 -4.79
C LEU A 135 12.72 -6.55 -5.52
N ARG A 136 12.14 -5.88 -6.53
CA ARG A 136 11.06 -6.40 -7.36
C ARG A 136 9.88 -6.92 -6.54
N GLY A 137 9.62 -8.23 -6.60
CA GLY A 137 8.53 -8.89 -5.86
C GLY A 137 8.73 -8.84 -4.35
N ASP A 138 9.97 -8.69 -3.88
CA ASP A 138 10.31 -8.62 -2.46
C ASP A 138 10.29 -7.18 -1.91
N TYR A 139 9.93 -6.18 -2.72
CA TYR A 139 9.79 -4.81 -2.26
C TYR A 139 8.62 -4.67 -1.27
N GLY A 140 8.93 -4.51 0.01
CA GLY A 140 7.94 -4.49 1.10
C GLY A 140 7.74 -5.84 1.77
N ARG A 141 8.37 -6.92 1.26
CA ARG A 141 8.42 -8.21 1.94
C ARG A 141 9.33 -8.08 3.15
N SER A 142 8.82 -8.49 4.31
CA SER A 142 9.64 -8.59 5.50
C SER A 142 10.30 -9.97 5.57
N ALA A 143 11.63 -10.02 5.60
CA ALA A 143 12.36 -11.24 5.90
C ALA A 143 11.96 -11.81 7.27
N ASN A 144 11.71 -13.11 7.31
CA ASN A 144 11.53 -13.86 8.54
C ASN A 144 12.84 -14.59 8.91
N ASN A 145 13.19 -14.55 10.19
CA ASN A 145 14.32 -15.28 10.78
C ASN A 145 13.81 -16.38 11.72
N ASN A 146 14.73 -17.17 12.27
CA ASN A 146 14.44 -18.22 13.25
C ASN A 146 13.78 -17.72 14.56
N GLN A 147 13.84 -16.41 14.82
CA GLN A 147 13.22 -15.75 15.97
C GLN A 147 11.86 -15.10 15.65
N SER A 148 11.38 -15.24 14.42
CA SER A 148 10.10 -14.62 14.03
C SER A 148 8.92 -15.36 14.63
N ARG A 149 7.88 -14.60 14.92
CA ARG A 149 6.58 -15.11 15.37
C ARG A 149 6.05 -16.17 14.41
N THR A 150 5.50 -17.23 14.98
CA THR A 150 4.91 -18.34 14.25
C THR A 150 3.39 -18.21 14.22
N ILE A 151 2.79 -18.59 13.10
CA ILE A 151 1.33 -18.55 12.91
C ILE A 151 0.85 -19.86 12.31
N CYS A 152 -0.26 -20.38 12.83
CA CYS A 152 -0.98 -21.50 12.26
C CYS A 152 -2.31 -20.97 11.71
N LEU A 153 -2.63 -21.25 10.45
CA LEU A 153 -3.88 -20.85 9.82
C LEU A 153 -4.81 -22.04 9.65
N GLN A 154 -6.07 -21.87 10.01
CA GLN A 154 -7.11 -22.88 9.81
C GLN A 154 -8.33 -22.25 9.12
N LEU A 155 -8.97 -23.03 8.25
CA LEU A 155 -10.24 -22.68 7.63
C LEU A 155 -11.33 -23.56 8.25
N GLN A 156 -12.40 -22.94 8.75
CA GLN A 156 -13.56 -23.70 9.23
C GLN A 156 -14.13 -24.55 8.09
N ALA A 157 -14.24 -25.87 8.30
CA ALA A 157 -14.80 -26.79 7.32
C ALA A 157 -16.27 -26.41 7.04
N VAL A 158 -16.57 -26.11 5.78
CA VAL A 158 -17.92 -25.70 5.36
C VAL A 158 -18.64 -26.92 4.77
N VAL A 159 -19.67 -27.39 5.46
CA VAL A 159 -20.64 -28.36 4.93
C VAL A 159 -21.64 -27.59 4.06
N GLY A 160 -21.30 -27.30 2.80
CA GLY A 160 -22.13 -26.41 1.99
C GLY A 160 -22.03 -26.51 0.47
N ALA A 161 -21.22 -27.40 -0.09
CA ALA A 161 -21.32 -27.73 -1.52
C ALA A 161 -22.54 -28.66 -1.70
N VAL A 162 -23.74 -28.08 -1.71
CA VAL A 162 -24.96 -28.76 -2.16
C VAL A 162 -25.11 -28.46 -3.66
N ASP A 163 -25.73 -29.36 -4.43
CA ASP A 163 -25.86 -29.42 -5.91
C ASP A 163 -26.17 -28.12 -6.70
N GLY A 164 -26.35 -26.96 -6.06
CA GLY A 164 -26.68 -25.66 -6.68
C GLY A 164 -25.51 -24.68 -6.90
N GLY A 165 -24.25 -25.10 -6.71
CA GLY A 165 -23.08 -24.24 -6.86
C GLY A 165 -22.68 -23.52 -5.57
N GLN A 166 -21.49 -22.90 -5.56
CA GLN A 166 -20.96 -22.25 -4.36
C GLN A 166 -21.63 -20.89 -4.11
N ASP A 167 -22.08 -20.65 -2.88
CA ASP A 167 -22.55 -19.34 -2.41
C ASP A 167 -21.40 -18.34 -2.20
N LEU A 168 -21.64 -17.07 -2.51
CA LEU A 168 -20.68 -15.97 -2.41
C LEU A 168 -20.15 -15.75 -0.99
N ARG A 169 -20.94 -15.99 0.06
CA ARG A 169 -20.46 -15.87 1.46
C ARG A 169 -19.34 -16.87 1.73
N HIS A 170 -19.53 -18.11 1.29
CA HIS A 170 -18.54 -19.17 1.44
C HIS A 170 -17.32 -18.96 0.55
N TYR A 171 -17.52 -18.45 -0.67
CA TYR A 171 -16.42 -18.06 -1.54
C TYR A 171 -15.58 -16.95 -0.93
N ARG A 172 -16.20 -15.91 -0.35
CA ARG A 172 -15.51 -14.83 0.36
C ARG A 172 -14.66 -15.36 1.51
N LEU A 173 -15.17 -16.30 2.30
CA LEU A 173 -14.41 -16.95 3.37
C LEU A 173 -13.16 -17.68 2.84
N GLN A 174 -13.31 -18.47 1.78
CA GLN A 174 -12.19 -19.20 1.17
C GLN A 174 -11.15 -18.25 0.58
N GLN A 175 -11.57 -17.16 -0.06
CA GLN A 175 -10.65 -16.17 -0.59
C GLN A 175 -9.93 -15.41 0.52
N LEU A 176 -10.59 -15.10 1.62
CA LEU A 176 -9.95 -14.49 2.80
C LEU A 176 -8.83 -15.38 3.33
N TYR A 177 -9.08 -16.69 3.45
CA TYR A 177 -8.07 -17.66 3.87
C TYR A 177 -6.88 -17.73 2.90
N LYS A 178 -7.14 -17.79 1.59
CA LYS A 178 -6.09 -17.80 0.55
C LYS A 178 -5.25 -16.53 0.55
N ILE A 179 -5.88 -15.37 0.74
CA ILE A 179 -5.18 -14.08 0.85
C ILE A 179 -4.35 -14.03 2.13
N LEU A 180 -4.88 -14.54 3.24
CA LEU A 180 -4.14 -14.59 4.51
C LEU A 180 -2.87 -15.46 4.40
N LEU A 181 -2.94 -16.59 3.70
CA LEU A 181 -1.76 -17.41 3.39
C LEU A 181 -0.69 -16.60 2.64
N ARG A 182 -1.09 -15.85 1.61
CA ARG A 182 -0.17 -14.97 0.85
C ARG A 182 0.37 -13.81 1.68
N LEU A 183 -0.45 -13.20 2.54
CA LEU A 183 -0.01 -12.15 3.44
C LEU A 183 1.01 -12.67 4.46
N VAL A 184 0.79 -13.86 5.02
CA VAL A 184 1.73 -14.50 5.93
C VAL A 184 3.06 -14.77 5.21
N ASP A 185 3.03 -15.35 4.01
CA ASP A 185 4.23 -15.56 3.17
C ASP A 185 4.97 -14.25 2.89
N TYR A 186 4.24 -13.17 2.66
CA TYR A 186 4.79 -11.85 2.37
C TYR A 186 5.32 -11.10 3.60
N SER A 187 5.02 -11.58 4.81
CA SER A 187 5.30 -10.90 6.07
C SER A 187 6.50 -11.51 6.81
N SER A 188 6.87 -10.91 7.95
CA SER A 188 7.89 -11.46 8.84
C SER A 188 7.42 -12.74 9.58
N TRP A 189 6.18 -13.19 9.40
CA TRP A 189 5.65 -14.35 10.12
C TRP A 189 6.12 -15.65 9.48
N ARG A 190 6.16 -16.72 10.28
CA ARG A 190 6.39 -18.09 9.79
C ARG A 190 5.13 -18.92 9.92
N LEU A 191 4.63 -19.40 8.79
CA LEU A 191 3.53 -20.35 8.76
C LEU A 191 4.01 -21.70 9.32
N VAL A 192 3.27 -22.26 10.27
CA VAL A 192 3.52 -23.58 10.85
C VAL A 192 2.28 -24.46 10.75
N GLU A 193 2.50 -25.75 10.55
CA GLU A 193 1.44 -26.74 10.53
C GLU A 193 0.80 -26.91 11.93
N PRO A 194 -0.45 -27.40 12.02
CA PRO A 194 -1.12 -27.60 13.30
C PRO A 194 -0.36 -28.48 14.30
N ASN A 195 0.49 -29.38 13.82
CA ASN A 195 1.27 -30.31 14.65
C ASN A 195 2.59 -29.70 15.16
N ASP A 196 3.10 -28.65 14.51
CA ASP A 196 4.41 -28.02 14.80
C ASP A 196 4.27 -26.75 15.66
N ARG A 197 3.14 -26.61 16.37
CA ARG A 197 2.83 -25.44 17.18
C ARG A 197 3.78 -25.31 18.37
N GLN A 198 4.29 -24.11 18.56
CA GLN A 198 5.05 -23.68 19.73
C GLN A 198 4.16 -22.91 20.70
N LYS A 199 4.63 -22.65 21.93
CA LYS A 199 3.85 -21.96 22.97
C LYS A 199 3.46 -20.53 22.59
N ASP A 200 4.25 -19.87 21.75
CA ASP A 200 4.05 -18.51 21.25
C ASP A 200 3.39 -18.47 19.86
N THR A 201 3.08 -19.64 19.27
CA THR A 201 2.38 -19.72 17.99
C THR A 201 0.95 -19.21 18.12
N ILE A 202 0.58 -18.25 17.28
CA ILE A 202 -0.80 -17.78 17.20
C ILE A 202 -1.56 -18.66 16.22
N CYS A 203 -2.65 -19.26 16.68
CA CYS A 203 -3.55 -20.02 15.82
C CYS A 203 -4.68 -19.10 15.36
N VAL A 204 -4.84 -18.87 14.06
CA VAL A 204 -5.92 -18.05 13.50
C VAL A 204 -6.88 -18.95 12.73
N THR A 205 -8.15 -18.94 13.16
CA THR A 205 -9.22 -19.68 12.49
C THR A 205 -10.09 -18.72 11.70
N VAL A 206 -10.19 -18.95 10.39
CA VAL A 206 -11.02 -18.17 9.47
C VAL A 206 -12.41 -18.80 9.43
N GLU A 207 -13.41 -18.08 9.94
CA GLU A 207 -14.76 -18.60 10.18
C GLU A 207 -15.87 -17.59 9.81
N LEU A 208 -17.09 -18.08 9.58
CA LEU A 208 -18.23 -17.23 9.23
C LEU A 208 -18.82 -16.51 10.45
N GLU A 209 -18.74 -17.15 11.61
CA GLU A 209 -19.30 -16.69 12.88
C GLU A 209 -18.29 -17.02 13.97
N LYS A 210 -18.23 -16.22 15.03
CA LYS A 210 -17.30 -16.49 16.14
C LYS A 210 -17.66 -17.81 16.79
N CYS A 211 -16.68 -18.69 17.00
CA CYS A 211 -16.91 -19.95 17.72
C CYS A 211 -17.33 -19.75 19.20
N CYS A 212 -17.16 -18.56 19.75
CA CYS A 212 -17.52 -18.20 21.11
C CYS A 212 -18.42 -16.96 21.13
N ASN A 213 -19.52 -17.02 21.89
CA ASN A 213 -20.47 -15.91 22.09
C ASN A 213 -19.81 -14.72 22.83
N GLY A 214 -18.99 -13.94 22.12
CA GLY A 214 -18.43 -12.66 22.57
C GLY A 214 -17.09 -12.72 23.33
N LYS A 215 -16.56 -13.90 23.68
CA LYS A 215 -15.21 -14.05 24.26
C LYS A 215 -14.25 -14.60 23.21
N GLN A 216 -13.01 -14.09 23.13
CA GLN A 216 -11.98 -14.78 22.34
C GLN A 216 -11.73 -16.16 22.96
N PRO A 217 -11.65 -17.24 22.16
CA PRO A 217 -11.24 -18.54 22.67
C PRO A 217 -9.81 -18.45 23.19
N VAL A 218 -9.49 -19.21 24.23
CA VAL A 218 -8.16 -19.16 24.88
C VAL A 218 -7.07 -19.71 23.96
N GLU A 219 -7.44 -20.58 23.01
CA GLU A 219 -6.49 -21.34 22.19
C GLU A 219 -6.26 -20.78 20.78
N HIS A 220 -7.15 -19.92 20.27
CA HIS A 220 -7.04 -19.40 18.91
C HIS A 220 -7.67 -18.02 18.75
N VAL A 221 -7.40 -17.38 17.64
CA VAL A 221 -7.94 -16.08 17.25
C VAL A 221 -8.95 -16.28 16.13
N CYS A 222 -10.18 -15.85 16.38
CA CYS A 222 -11.27 -15.90 15.40
C CYS A 222 -11.14 -14.74 14.39
N LEU A 223 -10.88 -15.06 13.12
CA LEU A 223 -10.96 -14.11 12.02
C LEU A 223 -12.29 -14.27 11.28
N THR A 224 -13.27 -13.45 11.62
CA THR A 224 -14.63 -13.59 11.07
C THR A 224 -14.80 -12.98 9.68
N CYS A 225 -15.59 -13.63 8.83
CA CYS A 225 -15.96 -13.12 7.51
C CYS A 225 -17.42 -12.67 7.48
N GLY A 226 -17.64 -11.40 7.13
CA GLY A 226 -18.96 -10.78 7.07
C GLY A 226 -19.81 -11.29 5.90
N PRO A 227 -21.13 -11.10 5.95
CA PRO A 227 -22.05 -11.58 4.92
C PRO A 227 -21.92 -10.81 3.60
N VAL A 228 -22.37 -11.44 2.52
CA VAL A 228 -22.54 -10.82 1.19
C VAL A 228 -24.01 -10.52 0.97
N LEU A 229 -24.33 -9.26 0.68
CA LEU A 229 -25.69 -8.72 0.67
C LEU A 229 -26.09 -8.20 -0.72
N GLU A 230 -27.39 -8.14 -0.96
CA GLU A 230 -27.98 -7.42 -2.09
C GLU A 230 -27.98 -5.90 -1.84
N PRO A 231 -27.67 -5.06 -2.85
CA PRO A 231 -27.59 -3.61 -2.67
C PRO A 231 -28.95 -2.95 -2.38
N ILE A 232 -30.05 -3.51 -2.90
CA ILE A 232 -31.40 -2.91 -2.78
C ILE A 232 -32.06 -3.33 -1.46
N ASN A 233 -32.20 -4.64 -1.23
CA ASN A 233 -32.94 -5.17 -0.08
C ASN A 233 -32.07 -5.28 1.19
N LYS A 234 -30.74 -5.16 1.08
CA LYS A 234 -29.77 -5.43 2.16
C LYS A 234 -29.90 -6.81 2.82
N GLY A 235 -30.66 -7.72 2.21
CA GLY A 235 -30.73 -9.13 2.58
C GLY A 235 -29.54 -9.91 2.03
N ALA A 236 -29.42 -11.18 2.43
CA ALA A 236 -28.40 -12.08 1.90
C ALA A 236 -28.49 -12.19 0.37
N SER A 237 -27.34 -12.17 -0.30
CA SER A 237 -27.25 -12.39 -1.74
C SER A 237 -27.73 -13.80 -2.09
N SER A 238 -28.58 -13.91 -3.11
CA SER A 238 -28.99 -15.20 -3.67
C SER A 238 -28.08 -15.65 -4.81
N LEU A 239 -27.11 -14.83 -5.21
CA LEU A 239 -26.20 -15.14 -6.31
C LEU A 239 -25.19 -16.22 -5.93
N THR A 240 -25.03 -17.17 -6.83
CA THR A 240 -23.90 -18.10 -6.84
C THR A 240 -22.63 -17.41 -7.33
N VAL A 241 -21.48 -18.02 -7.07
CA VAL A 241 -20.18 -17.56 -7.60
C VAL A 241 -20.20 -17.48 -9.12
N ASP A 242 -20.73 -18.49 -9.79
CA ASP A 242 -20.76 -18.55 -11.26
C ASP A 242 -21.65 -17.47 -11.87
N GLU A 243 -22.81 -17.19 -11.27
CA GLU A 243 -23.69 -16.10 -11.68
C GLU A 243 -23.00 -14.73 -11.49
N TYR A 244 -22.32 -14.52 -10.37
CA TYR A 244 -21.63 -13.25 -10.12
C TYR A 244 -20.40 -13.07 -11.01
N LEU A 245 -19.64 -14.14 -11.27
CA LEU A 245 -18.56 -14.13 -12.25
C LEU A 245 -19.07 -13.79 -13.65
N LYS A 246 -20.18 -14.41 -14.08
CA LYS A 246 -20.80 -14.12 -15.37
C LYS A 246 -21.25 -12.66 -15.46
N LEU A 247 -21.85 -12.12 -14.41
CA LEU A 247 -22.21 -10.70 -14.33
C LEU A 247 -20.98 -9.79 -14.46
N ARG A 248 -19.88 -10.12 -13.76
CA ARG A 248 -18.63 -9.35 -13.88
C ARG A 248 -17.98 -9.48 -15.26
N CYS A 249 -18.06 -10.64 -15.92
CA CYS A 249 -17.62 -10.79 -17.32
C CYS A 249 -18.35 -9.82 -18.24
N GLN A 250 -19.69 -9.77 -18.16
CA GLN A 250 -20.51 -8.85 -18.95
C GLN A 250 -20.13 -7.39 -18.72
N HIS A 251 -19.82 -7.01 -17.47
CA HIS A 251 -19.33 -5.67 -17.16
C HIS A 251 -17.97 -5.37 -17.82
N MET A 252 -17.04 -6.34 -17.84
CA MET A 252 -15.73 -6.17 -18.48
C MET A 252 -15.84 -6.03 -19.99
N GLU A 253 -16.71 -6.82 -20.63
CA GLU A 253 -17.01 -6.72 -22.06
C GLU A 253 -17.62 -5.36 -22.42
N LEU A 254 -18.57 -4.88 -21.63
CA LEU A 254 -19.16 -3.55 -21.81
C LEU A 254 -18.13 -2.42 -21.67
N MET A 255 -17.21 -2.53 -20.72
CA MET A 255 -16.14 -1.55 -20.55
C MET A 255 -15.13 -1.58 -21.70
N ALA A 256 -14.76 -2.78 -22.17
CA ALA A 256 -13.86 -2.96 -23.30
C ALA A 256 -14.45 -2.35 -24.58
N THR A 257 -15.73 -2.62 -24.87
CA THR A 257 -16.42 -2.07 -26.05
C THR A 257 -16.58 -0.56 -26.01
N GLN A 258 -16.81 0.06 -24.84
CA GLN A 258 -16.93 1.51 -24.71
C GLN A 258 -15.59 2.26 -24.89
N ARG A 259 -14.47 1.64 -24.52
CA ARG A 259 -13.14 2.31 -24.51
C ARG A 259 -12.26 1.96 -25.69
N SER A 260 -12.32 0.72 -26.16
CA SER A 260 -11.61 0.24 -27.33
C SER A 260 -12.65 0.06 -28.43
N GLY A 261 -12.72 0.99 -29.38
CA GLY A 261 -13.47 0.75 -30.62
C GLY A 261 -12.91 -0.50 -31.32
N MET A 262 -13.51 -1.65 -31.02
CA MET A 262 -13.16 -3.04 -31.37
C MET A 262 -11.74 -3.28 -31.92
N CYS A 263 -10.86 -3.89 -31.12
CA CYS A 263 -9.70 -4.63 -31.63
C CYS A 263 -10.11 -6.08 -31.94
N PRO A 264 -9.80 -6.63 -33.13
CA PRO A 264 -10.07 -8.03 -33.46
C PRO A 264 -8.96 -8.91 -32.86
N VAL A 265 -9.13 -9.29 -31.59
CA VAL A 265 -8.30 -10.32 -30.93
C VAL A 265 -8.95 -11.70 -31.17
N PRO A 266 -8.18 -12.81 -31.31
CA PRO A 266 -8.75 -14.15 -31.41
C PRO A 266 -9.67 -14.45 -30.22
N MET A 267 -10.93 -14.78 -30.51
CA MET A 267 -12.04 -14.93 -29.54
C MET A 267 -11.65 -15.75 -28.29
N SER A 268 -10.93 -16.85 -28.45
CA SER A 268 -10.58 -17.76 -27.32
C SER A 268 -9.64 -17.12 -26.29
N SER A 269 -8.70 -16.29 -26.74
CA SER A 269 -7.76 -15.60 -25.84
C SER A 269 -8.44 -14.46 -25.07
N LEU A 270 -9.36 -13.76 -25.74
CA LEU A 270 -10.17 -12.70 -25.14
C LEU A 270 -11.10 -13.28 -24.05
N ASP A 271 -11.74 -14.42 -24.29
CA ASP A 271 -12.62 -15.08 -23.31
C ASP A 271 -11.87 -15.46 -22.03
N THR A 272 -10.64 -15.97 -22.17
CA THR A 272 -9.81 -16.34 -21.01
C THR A 272 -9.40 -15.12 -20.21
N LEU A 273 -9.00 -14.03 -20.89
CA LEU A 273 -8.66 -12.77 -20.26
C LEU A 273 -9.87 -12.17 -19.54
N THR A 274 -11.04 -12.10 -20.19
CA THR A 274 -12.28 -11.59 -19.60
C THR A 274 -12.66 -12.35 -18.32
N LYS A 275 -12.55 -13.68 -18.32
CA LYS A 275 -12.79 -14.50 -17.11
C LYS A 275 -11.82 -14.19 -15.98
N ARG A 276 -10.52 -14.00 -16.28
CA ARG A 276 -9.52 -13.61 -15.26
C ARG A 276 -9.82 -12.23 -14.69
N LEU A 277 -10.16 -11.26 -15.54
CA LEU A 277 -10.54 -9.91 -15.12
C LEU A 277 -11.81 -9.90 -14.28
N ALA A 278 -12.79 -10.74 -14.63
CA ALA A 278 -14.01 -10.91 -13.85
C ALA A 278 -13.71 -11.51 -12.47
N ALA A 279 -12.89 -12.57 -12.39
CA ALA A 279 -12.49 -13.16 -11.12
C ALA A 279 -11.74 -12.16 -10.23
N ALA A 280 -10.82 -11.39 -10.81
CA ALA A 280 -10.13 -10.31 -10.11
C ALA A 280 -11.10 -9.26 -9.56
N ALA A 281 -12.12 -8.90 -10.34
CA ALA A 281 -13.14 -7.97 -9.89
C ALA A 281 -13.99 -8.49 -8.76
N VAL A 282 -14.34 -9.78 -8.75
CA VAL A 282 -15.02 -10.39 -7.62
C VAL A 282 -14.19 -10.27 -6.34
N ILE A 283 -12.87 -10.52 -6.40
CA ILE A 283 -11.99 -10.37 -5.23
C ILE A 283 -12.00 -8.93 -4.70
N VAL A 284 -11.81 -7.94 -5.58
CA VAL A 284 -11.84 -6.52 -5.20
C VAL A 284 -13.19 -6.15 -4.58
N ASP A 285 -14.30 -6.52 -5.22
CA ASP A 285 -15.66 -6.22 -4.75
C ASP A 285 -15.89 -6.79 -3.34
N LEU A 286 -15.42 -8.00 -3.05
CA LEU A 286 -15.63 -8.68 -1.76
C LEU A 286 -14.77 -8.13 -0.61
N PHE A 287 -13.65 -7.47 -0.91
CA PHE A 287 -12.68 -7.00 0.08
C PHE A 287 -12.46 -5.49 0.08
N VAL A 288 -13.26 -4.72 -0.68
CA VAL A 288 -13.30 -3.26 -0.59
C VAL A 288 -13.74 -2.78 0.80
N VAL A 289 -14.41 -3.62 1.58
CA VAL A 289 -14.74 -3.38 2.99
C VAL A 289 -13.98 -4.33 3.90
N ARG A 290 -13.93 -4.02 5.20
CA ARG A 290 -13.33 -4.90 6.21
C ARG A 290 -13.87 -6.32 6.08
N HIS A 291 -13.01 -7.31 6.27
CA HIS A 291 -13.38 -8.73 6.16
C HIS A 291 -14.57 -9.10 7.05
N SER A 292 -14.69 -8.51 8.24
CA SER A 292 -15.78 -8.74 9.20
C SER A 292 -17.06 -7.95 8.90
N SER A 293 -17.01 -6.97 7.99
CA SER A 293 -18.16 -6.14 7.62
C SER A 293 -18.95 -6.76 6.48
N ALA A 294 -20.25 -6.46 6.43
CA ALA A 294 -21.10 -6.86 5.33
C ALA A 294 -20.71 -6.12 4.04
N VAL A 295 -20.71 -6.83 2.92
CA VAL A 295 -20.37 -6.29 1.59
C VAL A 295 -21.55 -6.46 0.63
N SER A 296 -21.76 -5.50 -0.27
CA SER A 296 -22.85 -5.58 -1.26
C SER A 296 -22.33 -5.94 -2.64
N VAL A 297 -23.06 -6.81 -3.35
CA VAL A 297 -22.77 -7.16 -4.74
C VAL A 297 -23.00 -5.98 -5.69
N VAL A 298 -22.26 -5.93 -6.80
CA VAL A 298 -22.37 -4.87 -7.81
C VAL A 298 -23.27 -5.32 -8.97
N ARG A 299 -24.48 -4.74 -9.09
CA ARG A 299 -25.47 -5.06 -10.14
C ARG A 299 -25.66 -3.99 -11.23
N ASN A 300 -26.06 -2.77 -10.85
CA ASN A 300 -26.72 -1.84 -11.78
C ASN A 300 -25.79 -0.88 -12.54
N GLY A 301 -24.57 -1.28 -12.88
CA GLY A 301 -23.65 -0.35 -13.53
C GLY A 301 -23.04 0.73 -12.64
N VAL A 302 -23.72 1.09 -11.56
CA VAL A 302 -23.25 1.99 -10.52
C VAL A 302 -21.99 1.38 -9.90
N GLY A 303 -20.85 2.00 -10.18
CA GLY A 303 -19.55 1.49 -9.74
C GLY A 303 -18.81 0.60 -10.75
N ILE A 304 -19.34 0.29 -11.95
CA ILE A 304 -18.54 -0.44 -12.96
C ILE A 304 -17.28 0.36 -13.30
N CYS A 305 -17.39 1.67 -13.48
CA CYS A 305 -16.27 2.55 -13.79
C CYS A 305 -15.36 2.84 -12.58
N LYS A 306 -15.71 2.38 -11.38
CA LYS A 306 -14.94 2.56 -10.15
C LYS A 306 -14.45 1.20 -9.63
N GLY A 307 -13.46 1.22 -8.76
CA GLY A 307 -12.86 0.02 -8.19
C GLY A 307 -12.25 -0.94 -9.20
N ALA A 308 -12.69 -2.20 -9.18
CA ALA A 308 -12.04 -3.29 -9.88
C ALA A 308 -11.73 -3.01 -11.36
N SER A 309 -12.73 -2.62 -12.15
CA SER A 309 -12.56 -2.40 -13.58
C SER A 309 -11.58 -1.25 -13.85
N TYR A 310 -11.57 -0.25 -12.97
CA TYR A 310 -10.67 0.90 -13.08
C TYR A 310 -9.21 0.53 -12.75
N ILE A 311 -9.00 -0.28 -11.71
CA ILE A 311 -7.69 -0.85 -11.37
C ILE A 311 -7.15 -1.64 -12.57
N LEU A 312 -7.93 -2.61 -13.05
CA LEU A 312 -7.52 -3.53 -14.11
C LEU A 312 -7.26 -2.82 -15.44
N TYR A 313 -8.09 -1.82 -15.76
CA TYR A 313 -7.86 -0.99 -16.94
C TYR A 313 -6.55 -0.20 -16.86
N ASN A 314 -6.25 0.43 -15.71
CA ASN A 314 -5.01 1.17 -15.55
C ASN A 314 -3.79 0.23 -15.55
N SER A 315 -3.93 -0.98 -15.00
CA SER A 315 -2.92 -2.04 -15.11
C SER A 315 -2.65 -2.40 -16.58
N ALA A 316 -3.70 -2.64 -17.38
CA ALA A 316 -3.57 -2.96 -18.81
C ALA A 316 -2.94 -1.80 -19.60
N ARG A 317 -3.34 -0.56 -19.31
CA ARG A 317 -2.77 0.64 -19.93
C ARG A 317 -1.28 0.76 -19.63
N LEU A 318 -0.88 0.48 -18.40
CA LEU A 318 0.52 0.51 -17.98
C LEU A 318 1.34 -0.52 -18.78
N GLU A 319 0.84 -1.75 -18.93
CA GLU A 319 1.53 -2.79 -19.69
C GLU A 319 1.64 -2.43 -21.18
N ALA A 320 0.56 -1.91 -21.77
CA ALA A 320 0.55 -1.45 -23.15
C ALA A 320 1.58 -0.32 -23.39
N LEU A 321 1.72 0.59 -22.42
CA LEU A 321 2.69 1.68 -22.48
C LEU A 321 4.14 1.18 -22.51
N LEU A 322 4.48 0.24 -21.63
CA LEU A 322 5.82 -0.36 -21.59
C LEU A 322 6.11 -1.23 -22.81
N ARG A 323 5.11 -1.97 -23.32
CA ARG A 323 5.25 -2.71 -24.57
C ARG A 323 5.51 -1.79 -25.75
N LYS A 324 4.77 -0.69 -25.85
CA LYS A 324 5.01 0.31 -26.89
C LYS A 324 6.42 0.88 -26.79
N PHE A 325 6.89 1.23 -25.60
CA PHE A 325 8.29 1.64 -25.41
C PHE A 325 9.28 0.58 -25.91
N ASN A 326 9.11 -0.69 -25.52
CA ASN A 326 9.99 -1.78 -25.96
C ASN A 326 9.93 -2.00 -27.48
N TYR A 327 8.76 -1.84 -28.09
CA TYR A 327 8.58 -1.91 -29.54
C TYR A 327 9.38 -0.81 -30.26
N GLU A 328 9.31 0.43 -29.78
CA GLU A 328 10.11 1.54 -30.34
C GLU A 328 11.62 1.33 -30.15
N VAL A 329 12.06 0.73 -29.04
CA VAL A 329 13.46 0.35 -28.83
C VAL A 329 13.89 -0.72 -29.83
N ASN A 330 13.08 -1.76 -30.02
CA ASN A 330 13.38 -2.85 -30.96
C ASN A 330 13.43 -2.38 -32.42
N ASN A 331 12.68 -1.34 -32.76
CA ASN A 331 12.69 -0.72 -34.09
C ASN A 331 13.74 0.38 -34.24
N CYS A 332 14.66 0.52 -33.28
CA CYS A 332 15.71 1.57 -33.24
C CYS A 332 15.15 3.01 -33.25
N ALA A 333 13.85 3.18 -33.00
CA ALA A 333 13.23 4.50 -32.85
C ALA A 333 13.64 5.13 -31.51
N TYR A 334 13.77 4.34 -30.44
CA TYR A 334 14.43 4.76 -29.21
C TYR A 334 15.73 4.00 -28.99
N GLU A 335 16.66 4.61 -28.28
CA GLU A 335 17.82 3.88 -27.74
C GLU A 335 17.38 3.03 -26.55
N LYS A 336 18.20 2.00 -26.26
CA LYS A 336 17.99 1.14 -25.10
C LYS A 336 17.98 1.99 -23.83
N LEU A 337 17.08 1.63 -22.90
CA LEU A 337 16.99 2.30 -21.61
C LEU A 337 18.37 2.28 -20.89
N PRO A 338 18.96 3.45 -20.59
CA PRO A 338 20.20 3.56 -19.82
C PRO A 338 20.05 2.95 -18.42
N LEU A 339 21.15 2.77 -17.70
CA LEU A 339 21.07 2.34 -16.31
C LEU A 339 20.46 3.43 -15.43
N LEU A 340 19.89 3.05 -14.28
CA LEU A 340 19.15 3.98 -13.42
C LEU A 340 20.07 5.09 -12.84
N ASP A 341 21.33 4.76 -12.58
CA ASP A 341 22.37 5.66 -12.09
C ASP A 341 22.87 6.65 -13.15
N GLU A 342 22.64 6.37 -14.43
CA GLU A 342 22.99 7.25 -15.56
C GLU A 342 21.87 8.27 -15.87
N ILE A 343 20.74 8.20 -15.17
CA ILE A 343 19.57 9.02 -15.45
C ILE A 343 19.44 10.13 -14.42
N ASP A 344 19.25 11.35 -14.93
CA ASP A 344 18.87 12.49 -14.11
C ASP A 344 17.43 12.32 -13.59
N LEU A 345 17.31 11.96 -12.31
CA LEU A 345 16.04 11.78 -11.62
C LEU A 345 15.42 13.10 -11.12
N SER A 346 16.11 14.25 -11.24
CA SER A 346 15.54 15.56 -10.87
C SER A 346 14.32 15.93 -11.73
N VAL A 347 14.21 15.34 -12.94
CA VAL A 347 13.05 15.51 -13.83
C VAL A 347 11.75 14.89 -13.28
N LEU A 348 11.82 14.11 -12.19
CA LEU A 348 10.68 13.49 -11.52
C LEU A 348 10.24 14.23 -10.25
N GLU A 349 10.62 15.50 -10.12
CA GLU A 349 10.31 16.32 -8.94
C GLU A 349 8.99 17.09 -9.05
N ASP A 350 8.23 16.98 -10.14
CA ASP A 350 6.91 17.63 -10.22
C ASP A 350 5.90 16.97 -9.26
N ASP A 351 4.89 17.71 -8.80
CA ASP A 351 3.91 17.25 -7.80
C ASP A 351 3.17 15.97 -8.19
N VAL A 352 2.88 15.75 -9.48
CA VAL A 352 2.18 14.55 -9.96
C VAL A 352 3.08 13.30 -9.91
N ASP A 353 4.39 13.44 -10.11
CA ASP A 353 5.35 12.34 -9.98
C ASP A 353 5.60 12.06 -8.49
N TRP A 354 5.71 13.15 -7.73
CA TRP A 354 5.89 13.10 -6.29
C TRP A 354 4.75 12.38 -5.59
N GLU A 355 3.50 12.61 -5.99
CA GLU A 355 2.34 11.88 -5.47
C GLU A 355 2.51 10.36 -5.62
N LEU A 356 2.91 9.88 -6.81
CA LEU A 356 3.15 8.45 -7.04
C LEU A 356 4.29 7.93 -6.15
N ILE A 357 5.42 8.63 -6.12
CA ILE A 357 6.64 8.17 -5.46
C ILE A 357 6.49 8.21 -3.94
N TYR A 358 6.15 9.37 -3.39
CA TYR A 358 6.07 9.62 -1.96
C TYR A 358 4.78 9.09 -1.35
N GLY A 359 3.64 9.30 -2.01
CA GLY A 359 2.32 8.91 -1.48
C GLY A 359 2.03 7.41 -1.57
N TYR A 360 2.59 6.71 -2.56
CA TYR A 360 2.30 5.30 -2.80
C TYR A 360 3.55 4.41 -2.76
N LEU A 361 4.52 4.62 -3.64
CA LEU A 361 5.64 3.68 -3.76
C LEU A 361 6.43 3.58 -2.45
N LEU A 362 6.82 4.71 -1.85
CA LEU A 362 7.49 4.76 -0.56
C LEU A 362 6.65 4.17 0.58
N THR A 363 5.31 4.17 0.43
CA THR A 363 4.38 3.79 1.51
C THR A 363 3.97 2.33 1.53
N PHE A 364 4.22 1.64 0.43
CA PHE A 364 3.86 0.24 0.26
C PHE A 364 4.40 -0.70 1.36
N PRO A 365 5.69 -0.65 1.78
CA PRO A 365 6.17 -1.54 2.84
C PRO A 365 5.42 -1.37 4.17
N GLU A 366 5.16 -0.13 4.58
CA GLU A 366 4.43 0.16 5.82
C GLU A 366 2.98 -0.30 5.74
N LEU A 367 2.35 -0.14 4.57
CA LEU A 367 1.02 -0.66 4.34
C LEU A 367 0.99 -2.17 4.56
N MET A 368 1.95 -2.92 4.00
CA MET A 368 2.01 -4.38 4.13
C MET A 368 2.12 -4.82 5.59
N GLU A 369 2.95 -4.15 6.39
CA GLU A 369 3.05 -4.38 7.83
C GLU A 369 1.72 -4.07 8.54
N SER A 370 1.11 -2.93 8.24
CA SER A 370 -0.12 -2.46 8.90
C SER A 370 -1.34 -3.39 8.69
N ILE A 371 -1.37 -4.15 7.59
CA ILE A 371 -2.46 -5.10 7.29
C ILE A 371 -2.50 -6.23 8.33
N MET A 372 -1.35 -6.59 8.89
CA MET A 372 -1.19 -7.73 9.79
C MET A 372 -1.08 -7.31 11.27
N ASP A 373 -0.97 -6.01 11.56
CA ASP A 373 -0.73 -5.45 12.90
C ASP A 373 -1.75 -5.85 13.96
N GLN A 374 -3.01 -6.05 13.57
CA GLN A 374 -4.12 -6.36 14.49
C GLN A 374 -4.58 -7.82 14.38
N LEU A 375 -3.76 -8.69 13.78
CA LEU A 375 -4.14 -10.07 13.56
C LEU A 375 -4.40 -10.80 14.87
N ASP A 376 -3.62 -10.53 15.92
CA ASP A 376 -3.79 -11.04 17.30
C ASP A 376 -5.19 -10.71 17.88
N GLN A 377 -5.85 -9.67 17.36
CA GLN A 377 -7.17 -9.20 17.79
C GLN A 377 -8.30 -9.75 16.90
N GLY A 378 -7.98 -10.59 15.90
CA GLY A 378 -8.95 -11.10 14.93
C GLY A 378 -9.32 -10.05 13.87
N HIS A 379 -8.38 -9.16 13.53
CA HIS A 379 -8.56 -8.12 12.53
C HIS A 379 -7.44 -8.15 11.50
N CYS A 380 -7.81 -8.10 10.23
CA CYS A 380 -6.88 -7.98 9.11
C CYS A 380 -7.23 -6.74 8.28
N GLY A 381 -6.23 -5.89 8.04
CA GLY A 381 -6.35 -4.64 7.30
C GLY A 381 -6.55 -4.81 5.79
N LEU A 382 -7.06 -5.94 5.29
CA LEU A 382 -7.11 -6.29 3.86
C LEU A 382 -7.78 -5.21 2.98
N HIS A 383 -8.86 -4.60 3.45
CA HIS A 383 -9.50 -3.46 2.78
C HIS A 383 -8.58 -2.27 2.50
N LEU A 384 -7.56 -2.05 3.34
CA LEU A 384 -6.55 -1.01 3.12
C LEU A 384 -5.72 -1.30 1.87
N LEU A 385 -5.41 -2.58 1.60
CA LEU A 385 -4.71 -2.99 0.38
C LEU A 385 -5.57 -2.75 -0.87
N VAL A 386 -6.85 -3.08 -0.80
CA VAL A 386 -7.79 -2.84 -1.91
C VAL A 386 -7.89 -1.35 -2.22
N HIS A 387 -8.09 -0.52 -1.20
CA HIS A 387 -8.12 0.94 -1.37
C HIS A 387 -6.79 1.51 -1.84
N TYR A 388 -5.67 0.99 -1.35
CA TYR A 388 -4.35 1.40 -1.83
C TYR A 388 -4.19 1.13 -3.33
N VAL A 389 -4.61 -0.04 -3.80
CA VAL A 389 -4.55 -0.40 -5.22
C VAL A 389 -5.49 0.47 -6.06
N GLU A 390 -6.71 0.76 -5.58
CA GLU A 390 -7.63 1.71 -6.23
C GLU A 390 -6.99 3.10 -6.36
N ASN A 391 -6.42 3.60 -5.28
CA ASN A 391 -5.84 4.94 -5.21
C ASN A 391 -4.55 5.06 -6.04
N LEU A 392 -3.68 4.03 -6.01
CA LEU A 392 -2.50 3.97 -6.87
C LEU A 392 -2.89 3.96 -8.36
N ALA A 393 -3.93 3.21 -8.73
CA ALA A 393 -4.45 3.21 -10.09
C ALA A 393 -5.00 4.59 -10.49
N ALA A 394 -5.65 5.30 -9.56
CA ALA A 394 -6.15 6.66 -9.78
C ALA A 394 -5.03 7.69 -9.94
N ALA A 395 -4.03 7.64 -9.06
CA ALA A 395 -2.82 8.49 -9.15
C ALA A 395 -2.07 8.24 -10.46
N PHE A 396 -1.92 6.98 -10.88
CA PHE A 396 -1.33 6.65 -12.18
C PHE A 396 -2.15 7.19 -13.35
N SER A 397 -3.48 7.10 -13.28
CA SER A 397 -4.34 7.67 -14.32
C SER A 397 -4.18 9.19 -14.42
N ARG A 398 -4.07 9.88 -13.27
CA ARG A 398 -3.80 11.32 -13.22
C ARG A 398 -2.44 11.65 -13.81
N PHE A 399 -1.39 10.92 -13.44
CA PHE A 399 -0.06 11.04 -14.05
C PHE A 399 -0.11 10.87 -15.56
N TYR A 400 -0.75 9.81 -16.05
CA TYR A 400 -0.86 9.53 -17.48
C TYR A 400 -1.64 10.61 -18.24
N TYR A 401 -2.65 11.20 -17.62
CA TYR A 401 -3.42 12.30 -18.22
C TYR A 401 -2.58 13.58 -18.35
N HIS A 402 -1.83 13.95 -17.30
CA HIS A 402 -1.06 15.20 -17.29
C HIS A 402 0.30 15.10 -17.99
N LYS A 403 0.89 13.90 -18.05
CA LYS A 403 2.25 13.70 -18.57
C LYS A 403 2.26 12.79 -19.79
N LYS A 404 2.68 13.34 -20.92
CA LYS A 404 3.02 12.55 -22.10
C LYS A 404 4.28 11.73 -21.80
N VAL A 405 4.12 10.42 -21.64
CA VAL A 405 5.24 9.52 -21.34
C VAL A 405 6.10 9.26 -22.57
N LEU A 406 5.48 8.79 -23.65
CA LEU A 406 6.19 8.52 -24.90
C LEU A 406 6.27 9.82 -25.71
N LEU A 407 7.44 10.42 -25.71
CA LEU A 407 7.77 11.67 -26.39
C LEU A 407 8.29 11.41 -27.80
N GLN A 408 8.37 12.45 -28.63
CA GLN A 408 9.03 12.34 -29.93
C GLN A 408 10.54 12.13 -29.71
N LYS A 409 11.19 11.31 -30.55
CA LYS A 409 12.65 11.14 -30.53
C LYS A 409 13.33 12.50 -30.77
N ARG A 410 13.88 13.07 -29.71
CA ARG A 410 14.74 14.27 -29.69
C ARG A 410 15.68 14.12 -28.51
N ASP A 411 16.96 14.39 -28.70
CA ASP A 411 18.01 14.11 -27.72
C ASP A 411 17.72 14.77 -26.35
N GLU A 412 17.19 16.00 -26.37
CA GLU A 412 16.79 16.75 -25.17
C GLU A 412 15.61 16.11 -24.39
N LEU A 413 14.75 15.34 -25.07
CA LEU A 413 13.55 14.74 -24.48
C LEU A 413 13.78 13.29 -24.02
N MET A 414 14.83 12.63 -24.50
CA MET A 414 15.11 11.24 -24.18
C MET A 414 15.37 11.01 -22.69
N PRO A 415 16.16 11.85 -21.98
CA PRO A 415 16.36 11.70 -20.53
C PRO A 415 15.04 11.73 -19.74
N ILE A 416 14.13 12.65 -20.10
CA ILE A 416 12.81 12.78 -19.48
C ILE A 416 11.96 11.52 -19.73
N LEU A 417 11.97 11.02 -20.96
CA LEU A 417 11.28 9.79 -21.32
C LEU A 417 11.81 8.62 -20.48
N TYR A 418 13.12 8.45 -20.37
CA TYR A 418 13.74 7.36 -19.63
C TYR A 418 13.41 7.40 -18.13
N ALA A 419 13.49 8.56 -17.50
CA ALA A 419 13.10 8.73 -16.10
C ALA A 419 11.63 8.35 -15.88
N ARG A 420 10.72 8.78 -16.76
CA ARG A 420 9.30 8.42 -16.71
C ARG A 420 9.07 6.93 -16.89
N ILE A 421 9.80 6.27 -17.80
CA ILE A 421 9.73 4.81 -17.98
C ILE A 421 10.16 4.09 -16.70
N TYR A 422 11.19 4.57 -16.00
CA TYR A 422 11.59 4.01 -14.70
C TYR A 422 10.52 4.17 -13.63
N LEU A 423 9.90 5.35 -13.52
CA LEU A 423 8.76 5.56 -12.62
C LEU A 423 7.61 4.59 -12.92
N ILE A 424 7.26 4.43 -14.20
CA ILE A 424 6.20 3.51 -14.63
C ILE A 424 6.55 2.05 -14.31
N LYS A 425 7.81 1.64 -14.52
CA LYS A 425 8.27 0.30 -14.13
C LYS A 425 8.16 0.08 -12.62
N ALA A 426 8.43 1.10 -11.80
CA ALA A 426 8.28 1.01 -10.36
C ALA A 426 6.80 0.91 -9.95
N VAL A 427 5.92 1.75 -10.52
CA VAL A 427 4.45 1.69 -10.32
C VAL A 427 3.91 0.31 -10.71
N ARG A 428 4.32 -0.22 -11.87
CA ARG A 428 3.98 -1.58 -12.31
C ARG A 428 4.35 -2.62 -11.28
N GLN A 429 5.57 -2.56 -10.79
CA GLN A 429 6.11 -3.56 -9.87
C GLN A 429 5.30 -3.58 -8.59
N VAL A 430 5.07 -2.42 -7.98
CA VAL A 430 4.29 -2.30 -6.73
C VAL A 430 2.83 -2.71 -6.95
N LEU A 431 2.20 -2.27 -8.03
CA LEU A 431 0.83 -2.63 -8.36
C LEU A 431 0.68 -4.15 -8.54
N ASN A 432 1.57 -4.78 -9.31
CA ASN A 432 1.55 -6.22 -9.54
C ASN A 432 1.83 -7.01 -8.26
N THR A 433 2.75 -6.55 -7.41
CA THR A 433 2.99 -7.17 -6.09
C THR A 433 1.74 -7.09 -5.22
N ALA A 434 1.08 -5.93 -5.14
CA ALA A 434 -0.15 -5.73 -4.38
C ALA A 434 -1.30 -6.64 -4.88
N LEU A 435 -1.48 -6.72 -6.20
CA LEU A 435 -2.47 -7.60 -6.83
C LEU A 435 -2.14 -9.09 -6.59
N ALA A 436 -0.87 -9.48 -6.66
CA ALA A 436 -0.46 -10.86 -6.39
C ALA A 436 -0.79 -11.30 -4.95
N VAL A 437 -0.63 -10.42 -3.96
CA VAL A 437 -1.04 -10.68 -2.57
C VAL A 437 -2.56 -10.93 -2.48
N LEU A 438 -3.37 -10.19 -3.23
CA LEU A 438 -4.81 -10.44 -3.36
C LEU A 438 -5.14 -11.74 -4.11
N GLY A 439 -4.17 -12.36 -4.78
CA GLY A 439 -4.38 -13.53 -5.64
C GLY A 439 -4.90 -13.15 -7.02
N ILE A 440 -4.66 -11.91 -7.43
CA ILE A 440 -5.01 -11.38 -8.75
C ILE A 440 -3.75 -11.44 -9.61
N GLU A 441 -3.83 -12.18 -10.72
CA GLU A 441 -2.74 -12.22 -11.69
C GLU A 441 -2.57 -10.84 -12.36
N PRO A 442 -1.33 -10.42 -12.66
CA PRO A 442 -1.09 -9.24 -13.47
C PRO A 442 -1.85 -9.31 -14.81
N VAL A 443 -2.36 -8.17 -15.25
CA VAL A 443 -3.07 -8.10 -16.54
C VAL A 443 -2.05 -8.15 -17.67
N ASP A 444 -1.76 -9.33 -18.18
CA ASP A 444 -1.06 -9.47 -19.44
C ASP A 444 -2.00 -9.07 -20.58
N TYR A 445 -1.66 -8.02 -21.31
CA TYR A 445 -2.36 -7.70 -22.55
C TYR A 445 -2.12 -8.85 -23.56
N VAL A 446 -3.14 -9.33 -24.27
CA VAL A 446 -2.98 -10.35 -25.32
C VAL A 446 -2.70 -9.69 -26.66
#